data_AF-A0AAW1RYU9-F1
#
_entry.id   AF-A0AAW1RYU9-F1
#
_cell.length_a   1.000
_cell.length_b   1.000
_cell.length_c   1.000
_cell.angle_alpha   90.00
_cell.angle_beta   90.00
_cell.angle_gamma   90.00
#
_symmetry.space_group_name_H-M   'P 1'
#
loop_
_entity.id
_entity.type
_entity.pdbx_description
1 polymer ?
#
loop_
_entity_poly.entity_id
_entity_poly.type
_entity_poly.pdbx_seq_one_letter_code
_entity_poly.pdbx_strand_id
1 'polypeptide(L)'
;MSVAKDARRVWTRAIADNDKDTVTGVQTLRNSIMSVSLFTVACGYIGARALPEILLDRAWTERLNNIQGLDPILAASGGVALLQPTVKLAIALVMLLCCFLCFVQSARLFSHVGFLLKAVSSNKSDGRSFERETIAITDCAGTLFSVGIRLFIAFSIAAIWILGPVALMVSTAVFLGGLFFVDFLPL
;
A
#
# COMPACT_ATOMS: atom_id res chain seq x y z
N MET A 1 -19.51 -8.02 -5.82
CA MET A 1 -19.24 -7.05 -4.74
C MET A 1 -18.24 -7.72 -3.81
N SER A 2 -17.09 -7.10 -3.48
CA SER A 2 -16.03 -7.79 -2.72
C SER A 2 -16.52 -8.14 -1.31
N VAL A 3 -16.37 -9.41 -0.88
CA VAL A 3 -16.78 -9.89 0.46
C VAL A 3 -16.23 -9.00 1.59
N ALA A 4 -15.01 -8.49 1.45
CA ALA A 4 -14.39 -7.58 2.41
C ALA A 4 -15.12 -6.23 2.53
N LYS A 5 -15.70 -5.73 1.43
CA LYS A 5 -16.51 -4.51 1.41
C LYS A 5 -17.81 -4.71 2.19
N ASP A 6 -18.46 -5.85 1.99
CA ASP A 6 -19.73 -6.17 2.65
C ASP A 6 -19.52 -6.48 4.14
N ALA A 7 -18.44 -7.18 4.48
CA ALA A 7 -18.03 -7.39 5.87
C ALA A 7 -17.80 -6.07 6.61
N ARG A 8 -17.07 -5.12 6.02
CA ARG A 8 -16.86 -3.77 6.63
C ARG A 8 -18.19 -3.04 6.85
N ARG A 9 -19.11 -3.11 5.89
CA ARG A 9 -20.44 -2.47 6.00
C ARG A 9 -21.25 -3.06 7.15
N VAL A 10 -21.33 -4.38 7.25
CA VAL A 10 -22.04 -5.08 8.32
C VAL A 10 -21.40 -4.77 9.67
N TRP A 11 -20.07 -4.82 9.75
CA TRP A 11 -19.30 -4.48 10.95
C TRP A 11 -19.56 -3.05 11.43
N THR A 12 -19.51 -2.05 10.53
CA THR A 12 -19.75 -0.65 10.90
C THR A 12 -21.17 -0.45 11.45
N ARG A 13 -22.19 -1.10 10.85
CA ARG A 13 -23.57 -1.03 11.37
C ARG A 13 -23.70 -1.65 12.75
N ALA A 14 -23.14 -2.85 12.94
CA ALA A 14 -23.22 -3.57 14.21
C ALA A 14 -22.60 -2.77 15.36
N ILE A 15 -21.46 -2.11 15.12
CA ILE A 15 -20.76 -1.32 16.14
C ILE A 15 -21.45 0.00 16.44
N ALA A 16 -22.08 0.62 15.43
CA ALA A 16 -22.80 1.87 15.60
C ALA A 16 -24.09 1.70 16.42
N ASP A 17 -24.68 0.51 16.44
CA ASP A 17 -25.94 0.25 17.15
C ASP A 17 -25.75 -0.07 18.64
N ASN A 18 -24.56 -0.50 19.08
CA ASN A 18 -24.32 -0.85 20.48
C ASN A 18 -23.14 -0.07 21.08
N ASP A 19 -23.41 0.73 22.11
CA ASP A 19 -22.40 1.57 22.75
C ASP A 19 -21.27 0.73 23.39
N LYS A 20 -21.58 -0.48 23.86
CA LYS A 20 -20.58 -1.43 24.39
C LYS A 20 -19.59 -1.90 23.31
N ASP A 21 -20.07 -2.07 22.08
CA ASP A 21 -19.26 -2.54 20.96
C ASP A 21 -18.49 -1.39 20.28
N THR A 22 -18.88 -0.14 20.55
CA THR A 22 -18.18 1.07 20.07
C THR A 22 -16.73 1.11 20.56
N VAL A 23 -16.46 0.66 21.80
CA VAL A 23 -15.09 0.57 22.33
C VAL A 23 -14.24 -0.40 21.51
N THR A 24 -14.78 -1.59 21.21
CA THR A 24 -14.13 -2.60 20.35
C THR A 24 -13.91 -2.05 18.93
N GLY A 25 -14.86 -1.28 18.40
CA GLY A 25 -14.72 -0.59 17.12
C GLY A 25 -13.56 0.40 17.08
N VAL A 26 -13.46 1.26 18.09
CA VAL A 26 -12.35 2.22 18.23
C VAL A 26 -11.01 1.50 18.38
N GLN A 27 -10.96 0.41 19.15
CA GLN A 27 -9.74 -0.40 19.29
C GLN A 27 -9.32 -1.03 17.96
N THR A 28 -10.27 -1.55 17.19
CA THR A 28 -10.02 -2.10 15.85
C THR A 28 -9.48 -1.04 14.90
N LEU A 29 -10.05 0.18 14.93
CA LEU A 29 -9.54 1.31 14.13
C LEU A 29 -8.13 1.72 14.55
N ARG A 30 -7.85 1.78 15.86
CA ARG A 30 -6.50 2.09 16.36
C ARG A 30 -5.47 1.04 15.89
N ASN A 31 -5.84 -0.24 15.88
CA ASN A 31 -4.98 -1.30 15.35
C ASN A 31 -4.71 -1.11 13.85
N SER A 32 -5.74 -0.80 13.07
CA SER A 32 -5.61 -0.49 11.64
C SER A 32 -4.72 0.74 11.40
N ILE A 33 -4.89 1.82 12.18
CA ILE A 33 -4.05 3.02 12.09
C ILE A 33 -2.59 2.68 12.38
N MET A 34 -2.31 1.86 13.39
CA MET A 34 -0.94 1.41 13.71
C MET A 34 -0.29 0.72 12.51
N SER A 35 -1.01 -0.20 11.84
CA SER A 35 -0.52 -0.87 10.64
C SER A 35 -0.25 0.11 9.50
N VAL A 36 -1.17 1.03 9.24
CA VAL A 36 -1.01 2.07 8.20
C VAL A 36 0.18 2.99 8.49
N SER A 37 0.39 3.37 9.75
CA SER A 37 1.52 4.20 10.17
C SER A 37 2.86 3.50 9.92
N LEU A 38 2.97 2.19 10.17
CA LEU A 38 4.18 1.42 9.89
C LEU A 38 4.57 1.52 8.41
N PHE A 39 3.61 1.25 7.51
CA PHE A 39 3.85 1.35 6.06
C PHE A 39 4.13 2.79 5.62
N THR A 40 3.46 3.78 6.22
CA THR A 40 3.69 5.21 5.91
C THR A 40 5.12 5.62 6.23
N VAL A 41 5.64 5.23 7.40
CA VAL A 41 7.02 5.50 7.81
C VAL A 41 8.02 4.78 6.91
N ALA A 42 7.77 3.51 6.58
CA ALA A 42 8.63 2.77 5.65
C ALA A 42 8.71 3.44 4.27
N CYS A 43 7.56 3.80 3.68
CA CYS A 43 7.52 4.52 2.41
C CYS A 43 8.21 5.88 2.49
N GLY A 44 7.98 6.62 3.58
CA GLY A 44 8.62 7.92 3.82
C GLY A 44 10.15 7.81 3.92
N TYR A 45 10.66 6.82 4.66
CA TYR A 45 12.11 6.58 4.78
C TYR A 45 12.73 6.21 3.44
N ILE A 46 12.13 5.27 2.71
CA ILE A 46 12.64 4.82 1.41
C ILE A 46 12.61 5.98 0.40
N GLY A 47 11.50 6.73 0.34
CA GLY A 47 11.31 7.81 -0.62
C GLY A 47 12.11 9.08 -0.34
N ALA A 48 12.31 9.43 0.94
CA ALA A 48 13.03 10.65 1.32
C ALA A 48 14.53 10.45 1.50
N ARG A 49 14.98 9.22 1.82
CA ARG A 49 16.40 8.93 2.07
C ARG A 49 16.98 7.92 1.10
N ALA A 50 16.49 6.68 1.11
CA ALA A 50 17.16 5.57 0.43
C ALA A 50 17.21 5.73 -1.10
N LEU A 51 16.08 6.06 -1.73
CA LEU A 51 16.00 6.23 -3.19
C LEU A 51 16.80 7.45 -3.68
N PRO A 52 16.68 8.66 -3.07
CA PRO A 52 17.49 9.81 -3.46
C PRO A 52 18.99 9.57 -3.32
N GLU A 53 19.44 8.87 -2.27
CA GLU A 53 20.86 8.52 -2.08
C GLU A 53 21.41 7.70 -3.26
N ILE A 54 20.65 6.70 -3.72
CA ILE A 54 21.01 5.87 -4.88
C ILE A 54 20.92 6.66 -6.20
N LEU A 55 19.92 7.54 -6.32
CA LEU A 55 19.65 8.32 -7.53
C LEU A 55 20.67 9.44 -7.77
N LEU A 56 21.12 10.09 -6.70
CA LEU A 56 21.98 11.29 -6.78
C LEU A 56 23.47 10.95 -6.69
N ASP A 57 23.82 9.76 -6.20
CA ASP A 57 25.20 9.31 -6.13
C ASP A 57 25.63 8.60 -7.43
N ARG A 58 26.69 9.14 -8.05
CA ARG A 58 27.28 8.59 -9.27
C ARG A 58 27.90 7.21 -9.04
N ALA A 59 28.49 6.97 -7.86
CA ALA A 59 29.11 5.68 -7.55
C ALA A 59 28.07 4.56 -7.51
N TRP A 60 26.88 4.84 -6.97
CA TRP A 60 25.77 3.90 -7.01
C TRP A 60 25.26 3.65 -8.43
N THR A 61 25.15 4.69 -9.23
CA THR A 61 24.72 4.57 -10.63
C THR A 61 25.67 3.70 -11.44
N GLU A 62 26.99 3.87 -11.28
CA GLU A 62 28.01 3.03 -11.93
C GLU A 62 27.94 1.57 -11.47
N ARG A 63 27.78 1.33 -10.16
CA ARG A 63 27.60 -0.03 -9.62
C ARG A 63 26.37 -0.72 -10.20
N LEU A 64 25.25 -0.02 -10.28
CA LEU A 64 24.02 -0.56 -10.87
C LEU A 64 24.18 -0.87 -12.36
N ASN A 65 24.88 -0.03 -13.12
CA ASN A 65 25.20 -0.31 -14.52
C ASN A 65 26.08 -1.57 -14.66
N ASN A 66 27.08 -1.75 -13.79
CA ASN A 66 27.93 -2.95 -13.80
C ASN A 66 27.13 -4.22 -13.47
N ILE A 67 26.22 -4.15 -12.50
CA ILE A 67 25.34 -5.28 -12.15
C ILE A 67 24.38 -5.60 -13.31
N GLN A 68 23.81 -4.58 -13.95
CA GLN A 68 22.97 -4.78 -15.13
C GLN A 68 23.74 -5.42 -16.30
N GLY A 69 25.03 -5.14 -16.44
CA GLY A 69 25.89 -5.77 -17.44
C GLY A 69 26.06 -7.29 -17.24
N LEU A 70 25.79 -7.81 -16.04
CA LEU A 70 25.79 -9.25 -15.74
C LEU A 70 24.48 -9.94 -16.13
N ASP A 71 23.44 -9.17 -16.51
CA ASP A 71 22.17 -9.75 -16.93
C ASP A 71 22.32 -10.44 -18.31
N PRO A 72 21.99 -11.73 -18.42
CA PRO A 72 22.22 -12.49 -19.63
C PRO A 72 21.36 -12.03 -20.82
N ILE A 73 20.21 -11.41 -20.57
CA ILE A 73 19.36 -10.84 -21.64
C ILE A 73 20.00 -9.56 -22.19
N LEU A 74 20.56 -8.71 -21.32
CA LEU A 74 21.30 -7.53 -21.76
C LEU A 74 22.60 -7.90 -22.47
N ALA A 75 23.33 -8.91 -21.97
CA ALA A 75 24.53 -9.41 -22.62
C ALA A 75 24.23 -9.92 -24.04
N ALA A 76 23.10 -10.62 -24.22
CA ALA A 76 22.64 -11.09 -25.53
C ALA A 76 22.22 -9.94 -26.48
N SER A 77 21.76 -8.81 -25.96
CA SER A 77 21.33 -7.64 -26.76
C SER A 77 22.44 -6.61 -27.01
N GLY A 78 23.72 -6.98 -26.80
CA GLY A 78 24.86 -6.09 -27.00
C GLY A 78 25.08 -5.06 -25.88
N GLY A 79 24.53 -5.30 -24.69
CA GLY A 79 24.76 -4.49 -23.48
C GLY A 79 23.98 -3.18 -23.41
N VAL A 80 23.13 -2.88 -24.39
CA VAL A 80 22.34 -1.64 -24.41
C VAL A 80 21.02 -1.84 -23.67
N ALA A 81 20.92 -1.28 -22.46
CA ALA A 81 19.68 -1.26 -21.71
C ALA A 81 18.66 -0.30 -22.37
N LEU A 82 17.41 -0.75 -22.56
CA LEU A 82 16.32 0.09 -23.10
C LEU A 82 16.02 1.32 -22.23
N LEU A 83 16.20 1.20 -20.92
CA LEU A 83 15.96 2.25 -19.94
C LEU A 83 17.15 2.34 -18.99
N GLN A 84 17.67 3.55 -18.79
CA GLN A 84 18.73 3.82 -17.82
C GLN A 84 18.26 3.52 -16.38
N PRO A 85 19.15 3.09 -15.48
CA PRO A 85 18.81 2.84 -14.07
C PRO A 85 18.09 4.01 -13.39
N THR A 86 18.51 5.25 -13.70
CA THR A 86 17.93 6.47 -13.13
C THR A 86 16.45 6.62 -13.48
N VAL A 87 16.06 6.26 -14.72
CA VAL A 87 14.66 6.30 -15.15
C VAL A 87 13.83 5.23 -14.43
N LYS A 88 14.37 4.01 -14.28
CA LYS A 88 13.72 2.93 -13.53
C LYS A 88 13.49 3.33 -12.06
N LEU A 89 14.51 3.91 -11.42
CA LEU A 89 14.42 4.44 -10.06
C LEU A 89 13.40 5.58 -9.93
N ALA A 90 13.32 6.48 -10.91
CA ALA A 90 12.33 7.55 -10.92
C ALA A 90 10.89 6.98 -11.01
N ILE A 91 10.66 5.96 -11.84
CA ILE A 91 9.37 5.26 -11.92
C ILE A 91 9.03 4.62 -10.57
N ALA A 92 10.00 3.92 -9.95
CA ALA A 92 9.80 3.31 -8.64
C ALA A 92 9.48 4.37 -7.56
N LEU A 93 10.14 5.53 -7.60
CA LEU A 93 9.89 6.64 -6.68
C LEU A 93 8.46 7.19 -6.82
N VAL A 94 7.96 7.35 -8.05
CA VAL A 94 6.57 7.80 -8.28
C VAL A 94 5.57 6.78 -7.75
N MET A 95 5.79 5.48 -7.99
CA MET A 95 4.95 4.41 -7.44
C MET A 95 4.94 4.43 -5.90
N LEU A 96 6.12 4.62 -5.29
CA LEU A 96 6.26 4.73 -3.85
C LEU A 96 5.57 5.98 -3.29
N LEU A 97 5.61 7.10 -4.01
CA LEU A 97 4.89 8.32 -3.62
C LEU A 97 3.37 8.11 -3.65
N CYS A 98 2.84 7.51 -4.72
CA CYS A 98 1.42 7.16 -4.79
C CYS A 98 1.01 6.23 -3.63
N CYS A 99 1.85 5.23 -3.33
CA CYS A 99 1.68 4.33 -2.20
C CYS A 99 1.64 5.07 -0.85
N PHE A 100 2.62 5.96 -0.62
CA PHE A 100 2.69 6.80 0.57
C PHE A 100 1.43 7.65 0.73
N LEU A 101 0.97 8.31 -0.35
CA LEU A 101 -0.25 9.11 -0.32
C LEU A 101 -1.48 8.25 0.02
N CYS A 102 -1.60 7.05 -0.55
CA CYS A 102 -2.70 6.14 -0.19
C CYS A 102 -2.71 5.80 1.30
N PHE A 103 -1.55 5.52 1.91
CA PHE A 103 -1.47 5.22 3.34
C PHE A 103 -1.76 6.44 4.22
N VAL A 104 -1.19 7.62 3.92
CA VAL A 104 -1.50 8.86 4.65
C VAL A 104 -2.99 9.17 4.62
N GLN A 105 -3.62 9.03 3.45
CA GLN A 105 -5.05 9.28 3.26
C GLN A 105 -5.89 8.22 4.01
N SER A 106 -5.48 6.95 3.97
CA SER A 106 -6.12 5.88 4.75
C SER A 106 -6.06 6.14 6.26
N ALA A 107 -4.92 6.57 6.78
CA ALA A 107 -4.75 6.90 8.20
C ALA A 107 -5.68 8.06 8.62
N ARG A 108 -5.75 9.12 7.80
CA ARG A 108 -6.66 10.25 8.05
C ARG A 108 -8.11 9.78 8.11
N LEU A 109 -8.55 8.97 7.14
CA LEU A 109 -9.93 8.48 7.10
C LEU A 109 -10.24 7.57 8.30
N PHE A 110 -9.35 6.65 8.69
CA PHE A 110 -9.57 5.82 9.87
C PHE A 110 -9.70 6.65 11.16
N SER A 111 -8.91 7.71 11.31
CA SER A 111 -9.06 8.65 12.42
C SER A 111 -10.43 9.34 12.41
N HIS A 112 -10.92 9.77 11.24
CA HIS A 112 -12.27 10.35 11.10
C HIS A 112 -13.37 9.35 11.46
N VAL A 113 -13.26 8.09 11.03
CA VAL A 113 -14.23 7.03 11.41
C VAL A 113 -14.28 6.88 12.92
N GLY A 114 -13.15 6.96 13.62
CA GLY A 114 -13.11 6.89 15.08
C GLY A 114 -13.95 7.96 15.77
N PHE A 115 -13.90 9.20 15.27
CA PHE A 115 -14.76 10.29 15.77
C PHE A 115 -16.23 10.08 15.40
N LEU A 116 -16.51 9.65 14.16
CA LEU A 116 -17.87 9.43 13.67
C LEU A 116 -18.58 8.29 14.40
N LEU A 117 -17.90 7.19 14.72
CA LEU A 117 -18.49 6.09 15.50
C LEU A 117 -19.00 6.58 16.86
N LYS A 118 -18.21 7.40 17.56
CA LYS A 118 -18.63 7.97 18.84
C LYS A 118 -19.77 8.97 18.70
N ALA A 119 -19.76 9.79 17.64
CA ALA A 119 -20.83 10.74 17.35
C ALA A 119 -22.16 10.03 17.01
N VAL A 120 -22.12 8.92 16.27
CA VAL A 120 -23.31 8.10 15.93
C VAL A 120 -23.89 7.45 17.19
N SER A 121 -23.05 6.87 18.06
CA SER A 121 -23.53 6.24 19.32
C SER A 121 -24.22 7.26 20.24
N SER A 122 -23.69 8.49 20.33
CA SER A 122 -24.19 9.52 21.25
C SER A 122 -25.47 10.23 20.79
N ASN A 123 -25.81 10.22 19.50
CA ASN A 123 -26.82 11.13 18.93
C ASN A 123 -28.04 10.41 18.31
N LYS A 124 -28.42 9.26 18.86
CA LYS A 124 -29.55 8.44 18.36
C LYS A 124 -30.90 9.17 18.32
N SER A 125 -31.07 10.28 19.05
CA SER A 125 -32.34 11.02 19.15
C SER A 125 -32.49 12.21 18.19
N ASP A 126 -31.41 12.72 17.58
CA ASP A 126 -31.41 14.04 16.91
C ASP A 126 -31.60 13.99 15.37
N GLY A 127 -32.05 12.85 14.83
CA GLY A 127 -32.40 12.69 13.41
C GLY A 127 -31.25 12.79 12.39
N ARG A 128 -30.03 13.19 12.81
CA ARG A 128 -28.82 13.22 11.98
C ARG A 128 -28.16 11.85 11.90
N SER A 129 -28.57 11.05 10.92
CA SER A 129 -27.97 9.74 10.61
C SER A 129 -26.59 9.91 9.94
N PHE A 130 -25.52 9.99 10.72
CA PHE A 130 -24.14 9.90 10.21
C PHE A 130 -23.73 8.46 9.83
N GLU A 131 -24.64 7.48 9.95
CA GLU A 131 -24.38 6.06 9.67
C GLU A 131 -23.90 5.84 8.22
N ARG A 132 -24.62 6.40 7.23
CA ARG A 132 -24.25 6.26 5.82
C ARG A 132 -22.87 6.83 5.51
N GLU A 133 -22.54 7.97 6.10
CA GLU A 133 -21.25 8.63 5.94
C GLU A 133 -20.14 7.81 6.60
N THR A 134 -20.37 7.31 7.82
CA THR A 134 -19.43 6.44 8.54
C THR A 134 -19.10 5.18 7.74
N ILE A 135 -20.11 4.54 7.14
CA ILE A 135 -19.93 3.37 6.28
C ILE A 135 -19.11 3.73 5.03
N ALA A 136 -19.44 4.84 4.37
CA ALA A 136 -18.75 5.27 3.16
C ALA A 136 -17.26 5.59 3.42
N ILE A 137 -16.97 6.31 4.51
CA ILE A 137 -15.60 6.67 4.90
C ILE A 137 -14.82 5.42 5.33
N THR A 138 -15.44 4.49 6.07
CA THR A 138 -14.80 3.22 6.47
C THR A 138 -14.40 2.39 5.26
N ASP A 139 -15.29 2.30 4.27
CA ASP A 139 -15.00 1.57 3.04
C ASP A 139 -13.93 2.26 2.17
N CYS A 140 -13.99 3.60 2.09
CA CYS A 140 -12.95 4.39 1.41
C CYS A 140 -11.58 4.18 2.06
N ALA A 141 -11.50 4.23 3.40
CA ALA A 141 -10.27 3.97 4.14
C ALA A 141 -9.71 2.58 3.85
N GLY A 142 -10.54 1.52 3.96
CA GLY A 142 -10.12 0.16 3.66
C GLY A 142 -9.70 -0.06 2.20
N THR A 143 -10.35 0.64 1.27
CA THR A 143 -9.99 0.61 -0.16
C THR A 143 -8.64 1.27 -0.39
N LEU A 144 -8.40 2.46 0.18
CA LEU A 144 -7.11 3.14 0.08
C LEU A 144 -5.97 2.33 0.69
N PHE A 145 -6.21 1.67 1.84
CA PHE A 145 -5.24 0.76 2.42
C PHE A 145 -4.90 -0.39 1.46
N SER A 146 -5.92 -1.03 0.88
CA SER A 146 -5.74 -2.14 -0.07
C SER A 146 -4.99 -1.71 -1.34
N VAL A 147 -5.29 -0.51 -1.85
CA VAL A 147 -4.59 0.09 -3.00
C VAL A 147 -3.14 0.40 -2.63
N GLY A 148 -2.88 0.95 -1.43
CA GLY A 148 -1.54 1.21 -0.92
C GLY A 148 -0.68 -0.05 -0.88
N ILE A 149 -1.21 -1.16 -0.36
CA ILE A 149 -0.51 -2.46 -0.35
C ILE A 149 -0.17 -2.93 -1.77
N ARG A 150 -1.12 -2.84 -2.72
CA ARG A 150 -0.87 -3.22 -4.12
C ARG A 150 0.21 -2.37 -4.77
N LEU A 151 0.18 -1.06 -4.52
CA LEU A 151 1.22 -0.15 -5.00
C LEU A 151 2.58 -0.42 -4.36
N PHE A 152 2.62 -0.79 -3.07
CA PHE A 152 3.86 -1.17 -2.37
C PHE A 152 4.49 -2.43 -2.96
N ILE A 153 3.66 -3.42 -3.30
CA ILE A 153 4.10 -4.64 -3.98
C ILE A 153 4.62 -4.30 -5.39
N ALA A 154 3.86 -3.50 -6.16
CA ALA A 154 4.29 -3.06 -7.49
C ALA A 154 5.62 -2.29 -7.44
N PHE A 155 5.78 -1.41 -6.45
CA PHE A 155 7.04 -0.73 -6.15
C PHE A 155 8.17 -1.73 -5.88
N SER A 156 7.93 -2.78 -5.08
CA SER A 156 8.94 -3.78 -4.74
C SER A 156 9.44 -4.53 -5.98
N ILE A 157 8.54 -4.89 -6.90
CA ILE A 157 8.87 -5.50 -8.19
C ILE A 157 9.66 -4.50 -9.06
N ALA A 158 9.22 -3.25 -9.15
CA ALA A 158 9.92 -2.21 -9.90
C ALA A 158 11.31 -1.88 -9.32
N ALA A 159 11.50 -1.99 -8.01
CA ALA A 159 12.80 -1.82 -7.37
C ALA A 159 13.76 -2.97 -7.73
N ILE A 160 13.27 -4.22 -7.80
CA ILE A 160 14.09 -5.37 -8.21
C ILE A 160 14.47 -5.28 -9.70
N TRP A 161 13.62 -4.71 -10.54
CA TRP A 161 13.89 -4.49 -11.97
C TRP A 161 15.13 -3.61 -12.25
N ILE A 162 15.59 -2.84 -11.27
CA ILE A 162 16.84 -2.08 -11.36
C ILE A 162 18.03 -3.01 -11.63
N LEU A 163 18.00 -4.26 -11.15
CA LEU A 163 19.08 -5.23 -11.35
C LEU A 163 19.14 -5.78 -12.79
N GLY A 164 18.01 -5.76 -13.53
CA GLY A 164 17.95 -6.26 -14.90
C GLY A 164 16.56 -6.82 -15.28
N PRO A 165 16.30 -7.07 -16.57
CA PRO A 165 15.06 -7.70 -17.04
C PRO A 165 14.84 -9.10 -16.48
N VAL A 166 15.89 -9.91 -16.29
CA VAL A 166 15.73 -11.25 -15.69
C VAL A 166 15.21 -11.14 -14.26
N ALA A 167 15.75 -10.21 -13.49
CA ALA A 167 15.30 -9.96 -12.12
C ALA A 167 13.82 -9.52 -12.07
N LEU A 168 13.36 -8.75 -13.06
CA LEU A 168 11.94 -8.41 -13.20
C LEU A 168 11.08 -9.64 -13.49
N MET A 169 11.48 -10.51 -14.43
CA MET A 169 10.74 -11.72 -14.75
C MET A 169 10.64 -12.66 -13.54
N VAL A 170 11.77 -12.87 -12.83
CA VAL A 170 11.83 -13.71 -11.64
C VAL A 170 10.95 -13.14 -10.52
N SER A 171 11.08 -11.85 -10.20
CA SER A 171 10.27 -11.23 -9.14
C SER A 171 8.78 -11.23 -9.46
N THR A 172 8.41 -11.03 -10.72
CA THR A 172 7.02 -11.15 -11.18
C THR A 172 6.52 -12.59 -11.08
N ALA A 173 7.31 -13.58 -11.49
CA ALA A 173 6.95 -14.99 -11.39
C ALA A 173 6.78 -15.45 -9.92
N VAL A 174 7.69 -15.02 -9.03
CA VAL A 174 7.58 -15.27 -7.58
C VAL A 174 6.31 -14.63 -7.01
N PHE A 175 6.01 -13.40 -7.42
CA PHE A 175 4.79 -12.72 -6.97
C PHE A 175 3.52 -13.43 -7.45
N LEU A 176 3.46 -13.78 -8.74
CA LEU A 176 2.33 -14.53 -9.30
C LEU A 176 2.18 -15.92 -8.67
N GLY A 177 3.29 -16.61 -8.43
CA GLY A 177 3.31 -17.90 -7.73
C GLY A 177 2.82 -17.78 -6.28
N GLY A 178 3.20 -16.71 -5.58
CA GLY A 178 2.69 -16.40 -4.24
C GLY A 178 1.19 -16.09 -4.25
N LEU A 179 0.72 -15.31 -5.21
CA LEU A 179 -0.71 -15.01 -5.37
C LEU A 179 -1.51 -16.27 -5.67
N PHE A 180 -1.02 -17.09 -6.60
CA PHE A 180 -1.58 -18.40 -6.90
C PHE A 180 -1.66 -19.23 -5.61
N PHE A 181 -0.56 -19.38 -4.87
CA PHE A 181 -0.58 -20.15 -3.64
C PHE A 181 -1.66 -19.66 -2.65
N VAL A 182 -1.77 -18.35 -2.44
CA VAL A 182 -2.81 -17.75 -1.58
C VAL A 182 -4.22 -18.03 -2.11
N ASP A 183 -4.45 -17.97 -3.43
CA ASP A 183 -5.75 -18.24 -4.04
C ASP A 183 -6.17 -19.72 -3.94
N PHE A 184 -5.20 -20.65 -3.90
CA PHE A 184 -5.45 -22.09 -3.73
C PHE A 184 -5.47 -22.54 -2.26
N LEU A 185 -5.11 -21.67 -1.31
CA LEU A 185 -5.32 -21.98 0.10
C LEU A 185 -6.82 -21.91 0.43
N PRO A 186 -7.40 -22.95 1.04
CA PRO A 186 -8.74 -22.85 1.62
C PRO A 186 -8.66 -21.95 2.86
N LEU A 187 -9.02 -20.67 2.70
CA LEU A 187 -9.23 -19.69 3.77
C LEU A 187 -10.72 -19.37 3.91
#